data_AF-A0AAV8Y145-F1
#
_entry.id   AF-A0AAV8Y145-F1
#
_cell.length_a   1.000
_cell.length_b   1.000
_cell.length_c   1.000
_cell.angle_alpha   90.00
_cell.angle_beta   90.00
_cell.angle_gamma   90.00
#
_symmetry.space_group_name_H-M   'P 1'
#
loop_
_entity.id
_entity.type
_entity.pdbx_description
1 polymer ?
#
loop_
_entity_poly.entity_id
_entity_poly.type
_entity_poly.pdbx_seq_one_letter_code
_entity_poly.pdbx_strand_id
1 'polypeptide(L)'
;MTIIVFLIDTSASMLQRTYIGGRTTLLDVAKSAVETFVKIRQRSIDSRIDRYMLLTFEESPNNIKAVNGVQEEFNLPMNSPIPGSEMTREPFRWDQRLFALVLRLTGTPAVERDTGLVPSDSSPIDAMCEVTGGRSYCITSHRMLNQCIDSLVQKVQNGVVINFEKLDQIHLPRNVKKRMVKKMEIKKGNITKEMTEADQPMFR
;
A
#
# COMPACT_ATOMS: atom_id res chain seq x y z
N MET A 1 5.69 7.09 -16.56
CA MET A 1 4.34 6.60 -16.89
C MET A 1 3.93 5.70 -15.75
N THR A 2 2.95 6.08 -14.95
CA THR A 2 2.42 5.24 -13.86
C THR A 2 1.19 4.52 -14.36
N ILE A 3 1.03 3.25 -14.01
CA ILE A 3 -0.23 2.52 -14.25
C ILE A 3 -0.94 2.41 -12.90
N ILE A 4 -2.15 2.93 -12.80
CA ILE A 4 -2.98 2.90 -11.61
C ILE A 4 -4.15 1.98 -11.88
N VAL A 5 -4.24 0.92 -11.11
CA VAL A 5 -5.28 -0.09 -11.24
C VAL A 5 -6.21 0.02 -10.05
N PHE A 6 -7.48 0.32 -10.31
CA PHE A 6 -8.53 0.27 -9.30
C PHE A 6 -9.17 -1.11 -9.33
N LEU A 7 -8.99 -1.89 -8.27
CA LEU A 7 -9.74 -3.11 -8.02
C LEU A 7 -10.92 -2.77 -7.11
N ILE A 8 -12.14 -2.85 -7.62
CA ILE A 8 -13.35 -2.52 -6.85
C ILE A 8 -14.18 -3.79 -6.65
N ASP A 9 -14.47 -4.10 -5.38
CA ASP A 9 -15.46 -5.12 -5.05
C ASP A 9 -16.86 -4.65 -5.48
N THR A 10 -17.50 -5.45 -6.33
CA THR A 10 -18.87 -5.28 -6.81
C THR A 10 -19.80 -6.37 -6.26
N SER A 11 -19.34 -7.14 -5.26
CA SER A 11 -20.13 -8.16 -4.60
C SER A 11 -21.38 -7.60 -3.90
N ALA A 12 -22.32 -8.48 -3.58
CA ALA A 12 -23.55 -8.09 -2.87
C ALA A 12 -23.28 -7.44 -1.50
N SER A 13 -22.15 -7.74 -0.85
CA SER A 13 -21.78 -7.14 0.45
C SER A 13 -21.59 -5.62 0.35
N MET A 14 -21.16 -5.12 -0.81
CA MET A 14 -20.95 -3.70 -1.07
C MET A 14 -22.27 -2.91 -1.25
N LEU A 15 -23.43 -3.58 -1.28
CA LEU A 15 -24.74 -2.94 -1.29
C LEU A 15 -25.24 -2.55 0.11
N GLN A 16 -24.49 -2.87 1.16
CA GLN A 16 -24.80 -2.42 2.52
C GLN A 16 -24.83 -0.90 2.59
N ARG A 17 -25.81 -0.36 3.32
CA ARG A 17 -26.01 1.09 3.48
C ARG A 17 -25.21 1.64 4.64
N THR A 18 -24.66 2.84 4.43
CA THR A 18 -23.93 3.57 5.47
C THR A 18 -24.86 4.51 6.24
N TYR A 19 -24.46 4.93 7.44
CA TYR A 19 -25.24 5.88 8.25
C TYR A 19 -25.48 7.22 7.53
N ILE A 20 -24.47 7.73 6.83
CA ILE A 20 -24.51 9.07 6.23
C ILE A 20 -25.40 9.06 4.99
N GLY A 21 -26.64 9.49 5.16
CA GLY A 21 -27.59 9.76 4.07
C GLY A 21 -28.57 8.63 3.76
N GLY A 22 -28.54 7.49 4.48
CA GLY A 22 -29.54 6.41 4.47
C GLY A 22 -29.82 5.72 3.11
N ARG A 23 -29.25 6.23 2.02
CA ARG A 23 -29.40 5.78 0.63
C ARG A 23 -28.06 5.44 -0.02
N THR A 24 -26.94 5.82 0.58
CA THR A 24 -25.59 5.58 0.07
C THR A 24 -25.14 4.17 0.44
N THR A 25 -24.74 3.41 -0.58
CA THR A 25 -24.14 2.08 -0.39
C THR A 25 -22.62 2.19 -0.24
N LEU A 26 -21.97 1.15 0.29
CA LEU A 26 -20.51 1.07 0.29
C LEU A 26 -19.93 1.17 -1.12
N LEU A 27 -20.63 0.64 -2.12
CA LEU A 27 -20.26 0.77 -3.53
C LEU A 27 -20.29 2.23 -4.01
N ASP A 28 -21.29 3.02 -3.60
CA ASP A 28 -21.34 4.45 -3.94
C ASP A 28 -20.20 5.23 -3.28
N VAL A 29 -19.86 4.87 -2.04
CA VAL A 29 -18.69 5.44 -1.36
C VAL A 29 -17.40 5.08 -2.09
N ALA A 30 -17.24 3.83 -2.53
CA ALA A 30 -16.07 3.40 -3.29
C ALA A 30 -15.93 4.16 -4.63
N LYS A 31 -17.03 4.34 -5.37
CA LYS A 31 -17.04 5.15 -6.60
C LYS A 31 -16.61 6.60 -6.33
N SER A 32 -17.19 7.22 -5.31
CA SER A 32 -16.85 8.59 -4.91
C SER A 32 -15.39 8.72 -4.47
N ALA A 33 -14.84 7.71 -3.79
CA ALA A 33 -13.43 7.66 -3.41
C ALA A 33 -12.51 7.65 -4.63
N VAL A 34 -12.83 6.85 -5.66
CA VAL A 34 -12.07 6.79 -6.91
C VAL A 34 -12.12 8.12 -7.66
N GLU A 35 -13.31 8.73 -7.79
CA GLU A 35 -13.47 10.05 -8.40
C GLU A 35 -12.63 11.11 -7.68
N THR A 36 -12.68 11.11 -6.34
CA THR A 36 -11.92 12.05 -5.50
C THR A 36 -10.43 11.84 -5.66
N PHE A 37 -9.97 10.58 -5.66
CA PHE A 37 -8.57 10.23 -5.90
C PHE A 37 -8.08 10.77 -7.25
N VAL A 38 -8.82 10.48 -8.33
CA VAL A 38 -8.45 10.92 -9.69
C VAL A 38 -8.41 12.44 -9.75
N LYS A 39 -9.40 13.12 -9.16
CA LYS A 39 -9.46 14.58 -9.11
C LYS A 39 -8.26 15.20 -8.38
N ILE A 40 -7.82 14.62 -7.27
CA ILE A 40 -6.65 15.11 -6.53
C ILE A 40 -5.37 14.80 -7.31
N ARG A 41 -5.25 13.61 -7.89
CA ARG A 41 -4.09 13.19 -8.69
C ARG A 41 -3.88 14.09 -9.91
N GLN A 42 -4.96 14.50 -10.57
CA GLN A 42 -4.93 15.42 -11.72
C GLN A 42 -4.35 16.81 -11.41
N ARG A 43 -4.16 17.17 -10.13
CA ARG A 43 -3.45 18.40 -9.74
C ARG A 43 -1.95 18.31 -10.01
N SER A 44 -1.37 17.10 -10.05
CA SER A 44 0.03 16.89 -10.39
C SER A 44 0.24 16.89 -11.89
N ILE A 45 1.33 17.49 -12.37
CA ILE A 45 1.63 17.51 -13.80
C ILE A 45 2.02 16.11 -14.33
N ASP A 46 2.57 15.27 -13.46
CA ASP A 46 2.95 13.88 -13.76
C ASP A 46 1.74 13.00 -14.09
N SER A 47 0.53 13.43 -13.72
CA SER A 47 -0.67 12.65 -13.96
C SER A 47 -1.08 12.56 -15.43
N ARG A 48 -0.54 13.44 -16.29
CA ARG A 48 -0.86 13.46 -17.73
C ARG A 48 -0.44 12.19 -18.46
N ILE A 49 0.57 11.50 -17.92
CA ILE A 49 1.10 10.25 -18.46
C ILE A 49 0.65 9.04 -17.66
N ASP A 50 -0.27 9.20 -16.70
CA ASP A 50 -0.82 8.08 -15.96
C ASP A 50 -1.84 7.33 -16.82
N ARG A 51 -1.88 6.01 -16.66
CA ARG A 51 -2.89 5.14 -17.27
C ARG A 51 -3.74 4.53 -16.17
N TYR A 52 -5.05 4.64 -16.30
CA TYR A 52 -6.00 4.08 -15.34
C TYR A 52 -6.63 2.81 -15.89
N MET A 53 -6.72 1.78 -15.05
CA MET A 53 -7.45 0.55 -15.33
C MET A 53 -8.44 0.30 -14.19
N LEU A 54 -9.60 -0.28 -14.52
CA LEU A 54 -10.61 -0.68 -13.55
C LEU A 54 -10.81 -2.19 -13.68
N LEU A 55 -10.66 -2.91 -12.56
CA LEU A 55 -11.02 -4.31 -12.44
C LEU A 55 -12.15 -4.45 -11.43
N THR A 56 -13.16 -5.22 -11.80
CA THR A 56 -14.27 -5.63 -10.94
C THR A 56 -14.21 -7.14 -10.75
N PHE A 57 -14.87 -7.65 -9.72
CA PHE A 57 -14.93 -9.08 -9.47
C PHE A 57 -16.01 -9.73 -10.34
N GLU A 58 -15.63 -10.21 -11.53
CA GLU A 58 -16.37 -11.18 -12.36
C GLU A 58 -15.39 -12.15 -13.07
N GLU A 59 -15.87 -13.31 -13.53
CA GLU A 59 -15.17 -14.62 -13.48
C GLU A 59 -13.84 -14.82 -14.25
N SER A 60 -12.90 -15.56 -13.61
CA SER A 60 -12.66 -16.99 -13.97
C SER A 60 -11.91 -17.77 -12.88
N PRO A 61 -12.36 -18.97 -12.41
CA PRO A 61 -13.71 -19.51 -12.43
C PRO A 61 -14.44 -19.00 -11.17
N ASN A 62 -15.44 -18.15 -11.34
CA ASN A 62 -16.33 -17.64 -10.32
C ASN A 62 -15.67 -16.82 -9.21
N ASN A 63 -14.65 -16.02 -9.60
CA ASN A 63 -14.11 -14.86 -8.88
C ASN A 63 -14.31 -14.92 -7.36
N ILE A 64 -13.80 -16.02 -6.79
CA ILE A 64 -13.98 -16.55 -5.43
C ILE A 64 -15.21 -15.98 -4.71
N LYS A 65 -16.39 -16.46 -5.07
CA LYS A 65 -17.51 -16.53 -4.12
C LYS A 65 -17.32 -17.82 -3.33
N ALA A 66 -17.20 -17.72 -2.03
CA ALA A 66 -17.14 -18.83 -1.08
C ALA A 66 -18.29 -19.84 -1.33
N VAL A 67 -18.10 -20.80 -2.25
CA VAL A 67 -19.11 -21.83 -2.56
C VAL A 67 -19.23 -22.82 -1.39
N ASN A 68 -18.19 -22.92 -0.55
CA ASN A 68 -18.11 -23.84 0.59
C ASN A 68 -17.76 -23.13 1.91
N GLY A 69 -18.35 -21.96 2.18
CA GLY A 69 -18.15 -21.21 3.42
C GLY A 69 -17.06 -20.13 3.35
N VAL A 70 -17.09 -19.21 4.32
CA VAL A 70 -16.19 -18.06 4.41
C VAL A 70 -14.75 -18.53 4.58
N GLN A 71 -13.87 -18.22 3.61
CA GLN A 71 -12.44 -18.46 3.77
C GLN A 71 -11.83 -17.36 4.64
N GLU A 72 -11.17 -17.74 5.72
CA GLU A 72 -10.47 -16.81 6.61
C GLU A 72 -9.08 -16.43 6.07
N GLU A 73 -8.55 -17.20 5.12
CA GLU A 73 -7.23 -16.96 4.50
C GLU A 73 -7.36 -16.49 3.05
N PHE A 74 -6.48 -15.56 2.66
CA PHE A 74 -6.40 -15.05 1.30
C PHE A 74 -5.20 -15.66 0.58
N ASN A 75 -5.40 -16.84 -0.02
CA ASN A 75 -4.37 -17.56 -0.76
C ASN A 75 -4.52 -17.33 -2.28
N LEU A 76 -3.47 -16.81 -2.93
CA LEU A 76 -3.47 -16.62 -4.38
C LEU A 76 -3.13 -17.94 -5.10
N PRO A 77 -3.83 -18.27 -6.21
CA PRO A 77 -3.44 -19.39 -7.05
C PRO A 77 -2.08 -19.08 -7.71
N MET A 78 -1.03 -19.77 -7.28
CA MET A 78 0.34 -19.56 -7.77
C MET A 78 0.63 -20.25 -9.12
N ASN A 79 -0.32 -21.01 -9.66
CA ASN A 79 -0.19 -21.69 -10.96
C ASN A 79 -0.64 -20.77 -12.10
N SER A 80 0.16 -19.74 -12.39
CA SER A 80 -0.07 -18.90 -13.56
C SER A 80 0.19 -19.72 -14.84
N PRO A 81 -0.76 -19.82 -15.78
CA PRO A 81 -0.53 -20.48 -17.07
C PRO A 81 0.30 -19.62 -18.04
N ILE A 82 0.82 -18.47 -17.58
CA ILE A 82 1.56 -17.53 -18.40
C ILE A 82 2.99 -18.07 -18.60
N PRO A 83 3.43 -18.29 -19.86
CA PRO A 83 4.81 -18.69 -20.15
C PRO A 83 5.81 -17.69 -19.56
N GLY A 84 6.82 -18.19 -18.85
CA GLY A 84 7.82 -17.38 -18.15
C GLY A 84 7.50 -17.06 -16.70
N SER A 85 6.29 -17.39 -16.22
CA SER A 85 5.93 -17.24 -14.79
C SER A 85 6.71 -18.18 -13.87
N GLU A 86 7.27 -19.28 -14.42
CA GLU A 86 8.13 -20.22 -13.72
C GLU A 86 9.46 -19.60 -13.23
N MET A 87 9.85 -18.43 -13.76
CA MET A 87 11.08 -17.74 -13.36
C MET A 87 10.89 -16.86 -12.11
N THR A 88 9.67 -16.70 -11.63
CA THR A 88 9.34 -15.86 -10.47
C THR A 88 8.54 -16.65 -9.44
N ARG A 89 8.92 -16.56 -8.16
CA ARG A 89 8.17 -17.24 -7.07
C ARG A 89 6.89 -16.50 -6.69
N GLU A 90 6.88 -15.19 -6.88
CA GLU A 90 5.81 -14.30 -6.44
C GLU A 90 4.88 -13.97 -7.61
N PRO A 91 3.57 -13.81 -7.37
CA PRO A 91 2.59 -13.50 -8.42
C PRO A 91 2.61 -12.01 -8.83
N PHE A 92 3.45 -11.19 -8.20
CA PHE A 92 3.62 -9.76 -8.46
C PHE A 92 5.08 -9.45 -8.79
N ARG A 93 5.30 -8.30 -9.45
CA ARG A 93 6.63 -7.81 -9.82
C ARG A 93 7.15 -6.80 -8.81
N TRP A 94 8.47 -6.58 -8.80
CA TRP A 94 9.17 -5.65 -7.91
C TRP A 94 8.71 -4.18 -7.99
N ASP A 95 8.01 -3.81 -9.06
CA ASP A 95 7.49 -2.46 -9.34
C ASP A 95 5.98 -2.32 -9.04
N GLN A 96 5.35 -3.35 -8.45
CA GLN A 96 3.93 -3.37 -8.14
C GLN A 96 3.70 -3.16 -6.64
N ARG A 97 2.80 -2.22 -6.31
CA ARG A 97 2.41 -1.90 -4.93
C ARG A 97 0.91 -2.02 -4.76
N LEU A 98 0.46 -2.70 -3.71
CA LEU A 98 -0.95 -2.88 -3.40
C LEU A 98 -1.35 -2.03 -2.18
N PHE A 99 -2.35 -1.18 -2.35
CA PHE A 99 -3.00 -0.46 -1.25
C PHE A 99 -4.46 -0.88 -1.17
N ALA A 100 -4.94 -1.13 0.05
CA ALA A 100 -6.32 -1.57 0.28
C ALA A 100 -7.08 -0.56 1.13
N LEU A 101 -8.26 -0.15 0.69
CA LEU A 101 -9.20 0.65 1.48
C LEU A 101 -10.31 -0.27 1.96
N VAL A 102 -10.31 -0.63 3.25
CA VAL A 102 -11.32 -1.50 3.85
C VAL A 102 -12.41 -0.63 4.46
N LEU A 103 -13.56 -0.58 3.80
CA LEU A 103 -14.69 0.24 4.21
C LEU A 103 -15.45 -0.41 5.38
N ARG A 104 -15.17 0.02 6.61
CA ARG A 104 -15.88 -0.38 7.85
C ARG A 104 -16.79 0.74 8.34
N LEU A 105 -17.58 1.28 7.42
CA LEU A 105 -18.55 2.34 7.73
C LEU A 105 -19.76 1.73 8.43
N THR A 106 -20.07 2.22 9.63
CA THR A 106 -21.20 1.73 10.43
C THR A 106 -22.53 2.30 9.94
N GLY A 107 -23.61 1.56 10.16
CA GLY A 107 -24.99 2.04 10.00
C GLY A 107 -25.48 2.93 11.15
N THR A 108 -24.65 3.10 12.17
CA THR A 108 -24.85 3.99 13.32
C THR A 108 -23.82 5.13 13.27
N PRO A 109 -24.07 6.27 13.94
CA PRO A 109 -23.12 7.37 13.97
C PRO A 109 -21.77 6.90 14.52
N ALA A 110 -20.70 7.19 13.79
CA ALA A 110 -19.36 6.82 14.22
C ALA A 110 -18.95 7.65 15.44
N VAL A 111 -18.39 6.99 16.46
CA VAL A 111 -17.72 7.69 17.56
C VAL A 111 -16.41 8.23 17.00
N GLU A 112 -16.33 9.55 16.82
CA GLU A 112 -15.13 10.20 16.29
C GLU A 112 -13.96 10.00 17.26
N ARG A 113 -13.01 9.16 16.86
CA ARG A 113 -11.71 9.06 17.51
C ARG A 113 -10.75 9.89 16.67
N ASP A 114 -10.32 11.03 17.19
CA ASP A 114 -9.46 11.99 16.50
C ASP A 114 -7.99 11.55 16.57
N THR A 115 -7.71 10.33 16.11
CA THR A 115 -6.33 9.88 15.88
C THR A 115 -5.97 10.34 14.48
N GLY A 116 -5.12 11.36 14.35
CA GLY A 116 -4.76 11.99 13.07
C GLY A 116 -4.11 11.08 12.00
N LEU A 117 -3.99 9.78 12.26
CA LEU A 117 -3.52 8.76 11.32
C LEU A 117 -4.58 7.67 11.14
N VAL A 118 -4.83 7.31 9.88
CA VAL A 118 -5.71 6.19 9.54
C VAL A 118 -5.00 4.87 9.92
N PRO A 119 -5.62 4.01 10.76
CA PRO A 119 -5.02 2.75 11.19
C PRO A 119 -4.99 1.72 10.04
N SER A 120 -4.11 0.74 10.17
CA SER A 120 -4.11 -0.42 9.27
C SER A 120 -5.32 -1.32 9.58
N ASP A 121 -5.78 -2.08 8.60
CA ASP A 121 -6.83 -3.08 8.82
C ASP A 121 -6.22 -4.43 9.20
N SER A 122 -6.81 -5.15 10.15
CA SER A 122 -6.34 -6.49 10.55
C SER A 122 -7.00 -7.60 9.73
N SER A 123 -7.11 -7.42 8.41
CA SER A 123 -7.69 -8.41 7.49
C SER A 123 -6.61 -9.15 6.69
N PRO A 124 -6.92 -10.31 6.11
CA PRO A 124 -5.96 -11.10 5.34
C PRO A 124 -5.27 -10.35 4.19
N ILE A 125 -5.89 -9.30 3.66
CA ILE A 125 -5.30 -8.48 2.58
C ILE A 125 -4.10 -7.65 3.07
N ASP A 126 -3.99 -7.39 4.38
CA ASP A 126 -2.92 -6.56 4.95
C ASP A 126 -1.54 -7.17 4.69
N ALA A 127 -1.40 -8.49 4.87
CA ALA A 127 -0.15 -9.20 4.58
C ALA A 127 0.29 -9.03 3.12
N MET A 128 -0.65 -9.09 2.17
CA MET A 128 -0.35 -8.86 0.75
C MET A 128 0.04 -7.41 0.46
N CYS A 129 -0.62 -6.45 1.11
CA CYS A 129 -0.25 -5.05 1.06
C CYS A 129 1.18 -4.84 1.57
N GLU A 130 1.56 -5.44 2.70
CA GLU A 130 2.91 -5.30 3.27
C GLU A 130 4.00 -5.87 2.37
N VAL A 131 3.80 -7.08 1.82
CA VAL A 131 4.80 -7.74 0.97
C VAL A 131 5.06 -6.95 -0.32
N THR A 132 4.04 -6.28 -0.87
CA THR A 132 4.19 -5.41 -2.05
C THR A 132 4.71 -4.00 -1.72
N GLY A 133 5.09 -3.72 -0.47
CA GLY A 133 5.54 -2.40 0.00
C GLY A 133 4.42 -1.35 0.05
N GLY A 134 3.16 -1.80 0.07
CA GLY A 134 1.97 -1.00 0.25
C GLY A 134 1.42 -1.05 1.68
N ARG A 135 0.12 -0.80 1.84
CA ARG A 135 -0.55 -0.74 3.15
C ARG A 135 -2.07 -0.88 3.02
N SER A 136 -2.72 -1.57 3.97
CA SER A 136 -4.18 -1.53 4.13
C SER A 136 -4.62 -0.38 5.05
N TYR A 137 -5.82 0.14 4.84
CA TYR A 137 -6.40 1.23 5.61
C TYR A 137 -7.80 0.85 6.09
N CYS A 138 -8.00 0.89 7.41
CA CYS A 138 -9.30 0.68 8.03
C CYS A 138 -10.09 1.99 8.04
N ILE A 139 -11.13 2.08 7.21
CA ILE A 139 -11.93 3.29 7.01
C ILE A 139 -13.23 3.19 7.80
N THR A 140 -13.33 3.90 8.93
CA THR A 140 -14.56 3.93 9.75
C THR A 140 -15.36 5.22 9.61
N SER A 141 -14.88 6.22 8.86
CA SER A 141 -15.61 7.46 8.60
C SER A 141 -15.24 8.08 7.24
N HIS A 142 -16.13 8.93 6.72
CA HIS A 142 -15.85 9.70 5.49
C HIS A 142 -14.66 10.66 5.64
N ARG A 143 -14.45 11.21 6.85
CA ARG A 143 -13.28 12.05 7.13
C ARG A 143 -11.98 11.25 6.98
N MET A 144 -11.93 10.04 7.54
CA MET A 144 -10.77 9.14 7.41
C MET A 144 -10.55 8.71 5.95
N LEU A 145 -11.63 8.48 5.20
CA LEU A 145 -11.55 8.17 3.77
C LEU A 145 -10.82 9.28 3.00
N ASN A 146 -11.24 10.55 3.19
CA ASN A 146 -10.62 11.68 2.50
C ASN A 146 -9.14 11.85 2.90
N GLN A 147 -8.82 11.75 4.20
CA GLN A 147 -7.44 11.79 4.69
C GLN A 147 -6.58 10.66 4.09
N CYS A 148 -7.14 9.45 3.97
CA CYS A 148 -6.48 8.32 3.35
C CYS A 148 -6.20 8.59 1.86
N ILE A 149 -7.18 9.12 1.13
CA ILE A 149 -7.03 9.44 -0.31
C ILE A 149 -5.92 10.49 -0.50
N ASP A 150 -5.92 11.56 0.29
CA ASP A 150 -4.89 12.60 0.23
C ASP A 150 -3.49 12.00 0.47
N SER A 151 -3.34 11.12 1.47
CA SER A 151 -2.08 10.43 1.75
C SER A 151 -1.68 9.47 0.62
N LEU A 152 -2.65 8.76 0.03
CA LEU A 152 -2.39 7.76 -0.99
C LEU A 152 -1.91 8.40 -2.30
N VAL A 153 -2.49 9.52 -2.71
CA VAL A 153 -2.07 10.24 -3.93
C VAL A 153 -0.60 10.65 -3.86
N GLN A 154 -0.12 11.03 -2.68
CA GLN A 154 1.30 11.40 -2.46
C GLN A 154 2.24 10.19 -2.57
N LYS A 155 1.76 8.97 -2.30
CA LYS A 155 2.53 7.73 -2.36
C LYS A 155 2.64 7.12 -3.76
N VAL A 156 1.85 7.62 -4.72
CA VAL A 156 1.90 7.15 -6.11
C VAL A 156 3.11 7.77 -6.82
N GLN A 157 4.22 7.05 -6.80
CA GLN A 157 5.48 7.42 -7.42
C GLN A 157 6.09 6.21 -8.13
N ASN A 158 6.90 6.46 -9.16
CA ASN A 158 7.69 5.40 -9.78
C ASN A 158 8.73 4.91 -8.77
N GLY A 159 8.83 3.61 -8.54
CA GLY A 159 9.79 3.09 -7.58
C GLY A 159 9.95 1.58 -7.64
N VAL A 160 11.07 1.13 -7.12
CA VAL A 160 11.37 -0.28 -6.88
C VAL A 160 11.04 -0.62 -5.42
N VAL A 161 10.65 -1.86 -5.12
CA VAL A 161 10.63 -2.39 -3.75
C VAL A 161 11.79 -3.36 -3.60
N ILE A 162 12.61 -3.14 -2.57
CA ILE A 162 13.75 -4.00 -2.22
C ILE A 162 13.61 -4.33 -0.73
N ASN A 163 13.46 -5.61 -0.43
CA ASN A 163 13.47 -6.08 0.96
C ASN A 163 14.91 -6.19 1.46
N PHE A 164 15.18 -5.62 2.64
CA PHE A 164 16.47 -5.75 3.30
C PHE A 164 16.29 -6.59 4.55
N GLU A 165 16.87 -7.79 4.54
CA GLU A 165 16.95 -8.62 5.74
C GLU A 165 18.24 -8.30 6.49
N LYS A 166 18.12 -8.14 7.80
CA LYS A 166 19.29 -8.03 8.65
C LYS A 166 19.93 -9.41 8.73
N LEU A 167 21.11 -9.55 8.13
CA LEU A 167 21.93 -10.73 8.36
C LEU A 167 22.36 -10.74 9.83
N ASP A 168 21.96 -11.79 10.54
CA ASP A 168 22.42 -12.04 11.90
C ASP A 168 23.93 -12.34 11.86
N GLN A 169 24.70 -11.29 12.12
CA GLN A 169 26.10 -11.29 12.50
C GLN A 169 26.95 -12.42 11.88
N ILE A 170 27.51 -12.15 10.71
CA ILE A 170 28.91 -12.54 10.49
C ILE A 170 29.66 -12.02 11.72
N HIS A 171 30.33 -12.90 12.46
CA HIS A 171 31.13 -12.55 13.64
C HIS A 171 32.29 -11.65 13.22
N LEU A 172 31.99 -10.41 12.91
CA LEU A 172 32.97 -9.39 12.59
C LEU A 172 33.64 -8.99 13.91
N PRO A 173 34.98 -8.98 13.96
CA PRO A 173 35.70 -8.60 15.16
C PRO A 173 35.21 -7.22 15.65
N ARG A 174 35.06 -7.07 16.97
CA ARG A 174 34.34 -5.98 17.66
C ARG A 174 34.69 -4.56 17.18
N ASN A 175 35.86 -4.38 16.59
CA ASN A 175 36.33 -3.10 16.04
C ASN A 175 35.63 -2.67 14.73
N VAL A 176 35.05 -3.59 13.94
CA VAL A 176 34.36 -3.28 12.67
C VAL A 176 32.92 -2.82 12.90
N LYS A 177 32.23 -3.38 13.90
CA LYS A 177 30.83 -3.05 14.23
C LYS A 177 30.63 -1.57 14.54
N LYS A 178 31.55 -0.94 15.30
CA LYS A 178 31.50 0.49 15.61
C LYS A 178 31.60 1.38 14.36
N ARG A 179 32.34 0.94 13.33
CA ARG A 179 32.56 1.71 12.10
C ARG A 179 31.39 1.63 11.12
N MET A 180 30.66 0.51 11.08
CA MET A 180 29.49 0.34 10.21
C MET A 180 28.22 1.00 10.74
N VAL A 181 27.94 0.91 12.05
CA VAL A 181 26.74 1.52 12.65
C VAL A 181 26.74 3.04 12.43
N LYS A 182 27.90 3.69 12.64
CA LYS A 182 28.06 5.14 12.43
C LYS A 182 27.90 5.57 10.96
N LYS A 183 28.11 4.66 10.00
CA LYS A 183 27.97 4.93 8.56
C LYS A 183 26.54 4.73 8.05
N MET A 184 25.75 3.86 8.68
CA MET A 184 24.33 3.67 8.36
C MET A 184 23.43 4.79 8.93
N GLU A 185 23.91 5.51 9.95
CA GLU A 185 23.17 6.63 10.58
C GLU A 185 23.27 7.95 9.81
N ILE A 186 24.03 8.01 8.72
CA ILE A 186 24.20 9.22 7.89
C ILE A 186 23.53 9.00 6.53
N LYS A 187 22.19 9.22 6.47
CA LYS A 187 21.43 9.70 5.29
C LYS A 187 19.92 9.87 5.56
N LYS A 188 19.52 10.15 6.81
CA LYS A 188 18.19 10.72 7.12
C LYS A 188 18.37 12.15 7.62
N GLY A 189 18.58 13.08 6.69
CA GLY A 189 18.68 14.51 6.98
C GLY A 189 19.51 15.25 5.96
N ASN A 190 18.84 16.03 5.12
CA ASN A 190 19.29 17.18 4.33
C ASN A 190 20.69 17.17 3.68
N ILE A 191 20.68 17.23 2.35
CA ILE A 191 21.81 17.60 1.52
C ILE A 191 21.93 19.14 1.55
N THR A 192 22.87 19.66 2.34
CA THR A 192 23.43 21.03 2.18
C THR A 192 24.87 21.04 2.72
N LYS A 193 25.83 21.37 1.83
CA LYS A 193 27.21 21.92 1.95
C LYS A 193 27.94 21.79 3.30
N GLU A 194 29.23 21.44 3.39
CA GLU A 194 30.38 22.15 2.79
C GLU A 194 31.67 21.30 2.93
N MET A 195 32.64 21.49 2.03
CA MET A 195 33.99 20.93 2.13
C MET A 195 34.74 21.54 3.32
N THR A 196 35.45 20.71 4.11
CA THR A 196 36.63 21.17 4.85
C THR A 196 37.61 20.03 5.07
N GLU A 197 38.86 20.39 4.89
CA GLU A 197 40.09 19.61 4.85
C GLU A 197 40.60 19.29 6.28
N ALA A 198 41.55 18.35 6.35
CA ALA A 198 42.41 17.98 7.49
C ALA A 198 41.83 17.04 8.57
N ASP A 199 42.37 15.82 8.65
CA ASP A 199 43.47 15.56 9.58
C ASP A 199 44.19 14.23 9.28
N GLN A 200 45.50 14.34 9.09
CA GLN A 200 46.44 13.22 8.94
C GLN A 200 46.50 12.37 10.22
N PRO A 201 46.72 11.05 10.13
CA PRO A 201 46.94 10.24 11.31
C PRO A 201 48.35 10.48 11.85
N MET A 202 48.42 11.03 13.07
CA MET A 202 49.64 11.08 13.86
C MET A 202 49.78 9.84 14.74
N PHE A 203 50.99 9.27 14.66
CA PHE A 203 51.71 8.41 15.60
C PHE A 203 51.72 6.88 15.45
N ARG A 204 52.97 6.44 15.19
CA ARG A 204 53.77 5.34 15.77
C ARG A 204 53.33 3.91 15.52
#